data_AF-A0A535JVS2-F1
#
_entry.id   AF-A0A535JVS2-F1
#
_cell.length_a   1.000
_cell.length_b   1.000
_cell.length_c   1.000
_cell.angle_alpha   90.00
_cell.angle_beta   90.00
_cell.angle_gamma   90.00
#
_symmetry.space_group_name_H-M   'P 1'
#
loop_
_entity.id
_entity.type
_entity.pdbx_description
1 polymer ?
#
loop_
_entity_poly.entity_id
_entity_poly.type
_entity_poly.pdbx_seq_one_letter_code
_entity_poly.pdbx_strand_id
1 'polypeptide(L)'
;MVDPAPAPAAVRGGAPRSRRARGDRRAGAALDARPLRRADGDRPAHRLELADLIDLRDPYTHGHSQRVAALAERLARRLRLEYAQVELIRDAARVHDIGKIGTNDLVLLKPGPLTDEEQREMRRHAEIGHRLLRRLPEFWEGAELVLSHHERHDGAGYPRGLKGDELPVEVSVISVADTYDAMTTDRPYRKGLAWDAVRAELVRQRGKQWRERAVDSFIEMIDEERRNARIERPQPTPAPVQPAA
;
A
#
# COMPACT_ATOMS: atom_id res chain seq x y z
N MET A 1 -6.42 -6.29 -1.16
CA MET A 1 -7.76 -5.67 -1.28
C MET A 1 -7.81 -4.54 -0.27
N VAL A 2 -7.23 -3.39 -0.62
CA VAL A 2 -7.33 -2.18 0.19
C VAL A 2 -8.80 -1.85 0.32
N ASP A 3 -9.31 -1.87 1.55
CA ASP A 3 -10.66 -1.39 1.82
C ASP A 3 -10.79 0.01 1.21
N PRO A 4 -11.62 0.22 0.16
CA PRO A 4 -12.02 1.58 -0.17
C PRO A 4 -12.66 2.12 1.11
N ALA A 5 -12.14 3.25 1.60
CA ALA A 5 -12.61 3.83 2.84
C ALA A 5 -14.16 3.85 2.88
N PRO A 6 -14.80 3.43 3.98
CA PRO A 6 -16.25 3.40 4.07
C PRO A 6 -16.81 4.80 3.78
N ALA A 7 -17.86 4.85 2.96
CA ALA A 7 -18.62 6.06 2.67
C ALA A 7 -19.09 6.72 3.99
N PRO A 8 -19.14 8.07 4.08
CA PRO A 8 -19.44 8.76 5.33
C PRO A 8 -20.85 8.46 5.81
N ALA A 9 -20.96 7.76 6.94
CA ALA A 9 -22.22 7.59 7.68
C ALA A 9 -22.55 8.88 8.45
N ALA A 10 -23.83 9.28 8.38
CA ALA A 10 -24.38 10.46 9.02
C ALA A 10 -24.15 10.47 10.54
N VAL A 11 -23.69 11.62 11.03
CA VAL A 11 -23.45 11.91 12.45
C VAL A 11 -24.78 11.86 13.22
N ARG A 12 -24.88 10.96 14.20
CA ARG A 12 -25.82 11.07 15.32
C ARG A 12 -25.03 10.99 16.62
N GLY A 13 -25.26 11.98 17.48
CA GLY A 13 -24.43 12.30 18.65
C GLY A 13 -24.58 11.37 19.85
N GLY A 14 -23.57 11.43 20.70
CA GLY A 14 -23.56 10.85 22.04
C GLY A 14 -22.35 11.38 22.82
N ALA A 15 -22.61 12.16 23.87
CA ALA A 15 -21.62 12.80 24.73
C ALA A 15 -20.84 11.78 25.62
N PRO A 16 -19.67 12.15 26.17
CA PRO A 16 -18.68 11.19 26.64
C PRO A 16 -18.83 10.82 28.13
N ARG A 17 -18.39 9.61 28.50
CA ARG A 17 -18.12 9.23 29.89
C ARG A 17 -16.65 8.89 30.07
N SER A 18 -16.02 9.66 30.95
CA SER A 18 -14.64 9.54 31.43
C SER A 18 -14.42 8.29 32.29
N ARG A 19 -13.24 7.67 32.16
CA ARG A 19 -12.54 7.02 33.29
C ARG A 19 -11.03 6.91 33.02
N ARG A 20 -10.26 7.34 34.02
CA ARG A 20 -8.79 7.29 34.10
C ARG A 20 -8.31 5.91 34.56
N ALA A 21 -7.13 5.48 34.10
CA ALA A 21 -6.06 4.82 34.88
C ALA A 21 -4.84 4.61 33.95
N ARG A 22 -3.65 5.17 34.28
CA ARG A 22 -2.44 4.46 34.80
C ARG A 22 -2.13 3.20 33.99
N GLY A 23 -1.04 3.05 33.26
CA GLY A 23 0.31 3.61 33.34
C GLY A 23 1.27 2.42 33.32
N ASP A 24 2.17 2.32 32.34
CA ASP A 24 3.49 1.73 32.56
C ASP A 24 4.44 2.03 31.41
N ARG A 25 5.64 2.48 31.78
CA ARG A 25 6.75 2.83 30.91
C ARG A 25 7.70 1.63 30.83
N ARG A 26 8.05 1.17 29.64
CA ARG A 26 9.28 0.41 29.34
C ARG A 26 9.73 0.83 27.94
N ALA A 27 10.78 1.67 27.83
CA ALA A 27 12.15 1.26 27.50
C ALA A 27 12.16 0.42 26.21
N GLY A 28 12.45 0.96 25.03
CA GLY A 28 13.68 1.68 24.70
C GLY A 28 14.78 0.68 24.37
N ALA A 29 14.58 -0.16 23.36
CA ALA A 29 15.61 -1.06 22.84
C ALA A 29 16.11 -0.51 21.50
N ALA A 30 17.32 0.06 21.54
CA ALA A 30 18.07 0.49 20.38
C ALA A 30 18.35 -0.72 19.47
N LEU A 31 18.01 -0.61 18.19
CA LEU A 31 18.40 -1.58 17.17
C LEU A 31 19.87 -1.33 16.82
N ASP A 32 20.71 -2.24 17.30
CA ASP A 32 22.15 -2.24 17.08
C ASP A 32 22.43 -2.62 15.61
N ALA A 33 22.88 -1.64 14.83
CA ALA A 33 23.18 -1.79 13.42
C ALA A 33 24.45 -2.63 13.22
N ARG A 34 24.32 -3.79 12.58
CA ARG A 34 25.45 -4.60 12.08
C ARG A 34 25.43 -4.68 10.55
N PRO A 35 26.59 -4.80 9.89
CA PRO A 35 26.82 -4.19 8.59
C PRO A 35 26.24 -5.00 7.43
N LEU A 36 25.52 -4.30 6.56
CA LEU A 36 25.11 -4.74 5.23
C LEU A 36 26.35 -4.91 4.33
N ARG A 37 26.65 -6.16 3.95
CA ARG A 37 27.26 -6.52 2.65
C ARG A 37 26.51 -7.76 2.17
N ARG A 38 26.01 -7.82 0.94
CA ARG A 38 26.81 -7.89 -0.29
C ARG A 38 26.16 -7.19 -1.49
N ALA A 39 27.06 -6.81 -2.40
CA ALA A 39 26.83 -6.19 -3.70
C ALA A 39 26.21 -7.15 -4.74
N ASP A 40 25.63 -6.51 -5.75
CA ASP A 40 25.13 -6.96 -7.06
C ASP A 40 25.45 -8.40 -7.53
N GLY A 41 24.43 -9.04 -8.14
CA GLY A 41 24.69 -10.02 -9.20
C GLY A 41 23.56 -11.00 -9.50
N ASP A 42 22.81 -11.46 -8.48
CA ASP A 42 21.82 -12.51 -8.69
C ASP A 42 20.66 -12.32 -7.70
N ARG A 43 19.66 -11.52 -8.11
CA ARG A 43 18.41 -11.42 -7.35
C ARG A 43 17.68 -12.73 -7.58
N PRO A 44 17.45 -13.57 -6.56
CA PRO A 44 17.04 -14.92 -6.83
C PRO A 44 15.59 -14.91 -7.33
N ALA A 45 15.42 -15.32 -8.60
CA ALA A 45 14.19 -15.16 -9.39
C ALA A 45 12.93 -15.74 -8.73
N HIS A 46 13.09 -16.76 -7.88
CA HIS A 46 12.02 -17.46 -7.17
C HIS A 46 11.12 -16.55 -6.32
N ARG A 47 11.64 -15.40 -5.84
CA ARG A 47 10.88 -14.46 -5.00
C ARG A 47 9.75 -13.79 -5.78
N LEU A 48 9.99 -13.50 -7.06
CA LEU A 48 9.05 -12.81 -7.94
C LEU A 48 7.93 -13.74 -8.39
N GLU A 49 8.28 -15.01 -8.62
CA GLU A 49 7.34 -16.04 -9.06
C GLU A 49 6.27 -16.33 -7.99
N LEU A 50 6.64 -16.33 -6.70
CA LEU A 50 5.69 -16.57 -5.61
C LEU A 50 4.64 -15.45 -5.48
N ALA A 51 5.03 -14.19 -5.67
CA ALA A 51 4.08 -13.07 -5.67
C ALA A 51 3.11 -13.18 -6.85
N ASP A 52 3.63 -13.53 -8.04
CA ASP A 52 2.80 -13.71 -9.24
C ASP A 52 1.80 -14.86 -9.07
N LEU A 53 2.19 -15.96 -8.38
CA LEU A 53 1.27 -17.07 -8.08
C LEU A 53 0.11 -16.65 -7.17
N ILE A 54 0.34 -15.76 -6.20
CA ILE A 54 -0.74 -15.22 -5.36
C ILE A 54 -1.61 -14.26 -6.15
N ASP A 55 -1.00 -13.40 -6.98
CA ASP A 55 -1.71 -12.49 -7.86
C ASP A 55 -2.61 -13.23 -8.87
N LEU A 56 -2.26 -14.47 -9.24
CA LEU A 56 -3.07 -15.34 -10.09
C LEU A 56 -4.24 -16.00 -9.35
N ARG A 57 -4.08 -16.32 -8.07
CA ARG A 57 -5.16 -16.91 -7.25
C ARG A 57 -6.24 -15.90 -6.92
N ASP A 58 -5.88 -14.62 -6.77
CA ASP A 58 -6.82 -13.52 -6.59
C ASP A 58 -7.04 -12.85 -7.98
N PRO A 59 -8.17 -13.12 -8.67
CA PRO A 59 -8.42 -12.63 -10.03
C PRO A 59 -8.35 -11.10 -10.14
N TYR A 60 -8.40 -10.39 -9.01
CA TYR A 60 -8.38 -8.95 -8.94
C TYR A 60 -6.98 -8.35 -8.86
N THR A 61 -5.93 -9.18 -8.79
CA THR A 61 -4.55 -8.74 -8.54
C THR A 61 -3.57 -9.05 -9.66
N HIS A 62 -4.01 -9.41 -10.88
CA HIS A 62 -3.05 -9.66 -11.96
C HIS A 62 -2.11 -8.46 -12.20
N GLY A 63 -0.82 -8.66 -11.95
CA GLY A 63 0.23 -7.64 -12.03
C GLY A 63 0.13 -6.54 -10.95
N HIS A 64 -0.77 -6.66 -9.98
CA HIS A 64 -0.97 -5.68 -8.89
C HIS A 64 0.29 -5.53 -8.06
N SER A 65 0.86 -6.64 -7.59
CA SER A 65 2.06 -6.58 -6.75
C SER A 65 3.26 -5.99 -7.50
N GLN A 66 3.34 -6.16 -8.84
CA GLN A 66 4.34 -5.50 -9.69
C GLN A 66 4.14 -3.98 -9.72
N ARG A 67 2.90 -3.53 -9.98
CA ARG A 67 2.58 -2.10 -10.04
C ARG A 67 2.79 -1.41 -8.70
N VAL A 68 2.37 -2.04 -7.60
CA VAL A 68 2.59 -1.54 -6.24
C VAL A 68 4.08 -1.44 -5.92
N ALA A 69 4.88 -2.46 -6.24
CA ALA A 69 6.32 -2.42 -6.04
C ALA A 69 7.00 -1.30 -6.85
N ALA A 70 6.62 -1.12 -8.12
CA ALA A 70 7.15 -0.05 -8.97
C ALA A 70 6.77 1.35 -8.46
N LEU A 71 5.51 1.55 -8.05
CA LEU A 71 5.04 2.81 -7.47
C LEU A 71 5.76 3.12 -6.15
N ALA A 72 5.89 2.13 -5.28
CA ALA A 72 6.57 2.26 -3.98
C ALA A 72 8.06 2.59 -4.16
N GLU A 73 8.75 1.94 -5.10
CA GLU A 73 10.16 2.23 -5.43
C GLU A 73 10.34 3.69 -5.89
N ARG A 74 9.48 4.16 -6.80
CA ARG A 74 9.54 5.54 -7.31
C ARG A 74 9.29 6.57 -6.22
N LEU A 75 8.29 6.33 -5.35
CA LEU A 75 8.01 7.18 -4.21
C LEU A 75 9.19 7.19 -3.23
N ALA A 76 9.77 6.04 -2.90
CA ALA A 76 10.92 5.92 -2.01
C ALA A 76 12.14 6.71 -2.54
N ARG A 77 12.42 6.61 -3.84
CA ARG A 77 13.48 7.40 -4.51
C ARG A 77 13.18 8.90 -4.44
N ARG A 78 11.94 9.32 -4.68
CA ARG A 78 11.52 10.73 -4.57
C ARG A 78 11.71 11.28 -3.14
N LEU A 79 11.42 10.46 -2.13
CA LEU A 79 11.63 10.79 -0.73
C LEU A 79 13.12 10.86 -0.34
N ARG A 80 14.03 10.49 -1.24
CA ARG A 80 15.48 10.41 -1.04
C ARG A 80 15.86 9.45 0.09
N LEU A 81 15.17 8.31 0.15
CA LEU A 81 15.57 7.22 1.04
C LEU A 81 16.84 6.55 0.52
N GLU A 82 17.59 5.93 1.42
CA GLU A 82 18.83 5.24 1.08
C GLU A 82 18.57 4.06 0.14
N TYR A 83 19.55 3.72 -0.69
CA TYR A 83 19.41 2.66 -1.69
C TYR A 83 18.90 1.34 -1.09
N ALA A 84 19.44 0.93 0.06
CA ALA A 84 19.01 -0.27 0.77
C ALA A 84 17.54 -0.21 1.21
N GLN A 85 17.05 0.96 1.66
CA GLN A 85 15.64 1.14 2.03
C GLN A 85 14.74 1.08 0.80
N VAL A 86 15.17 1.65 -0.34
CA VAL A 86 14.43 1.58 -1.60
C VAL A 86 14.27 0.12 -2.05
N GLU A 87 15.33 -0.67 -1.98
CA GLU A 87 15.27 -2.10 -2.32
C GLU A 87 14.37 -2.87 -1.36
N LEU A 88 14.49 -2.62 -0.05
CA LEU A 88 13.65 -3.22 0.96
C LEU A 88 12.15 -2.92 0.73
N ILE A 89 11.81 -1.65 0.45
CA ILE A 89 10.44 -1.22 0.14
C ILE A 89 9.91 -1.93 -1.11
N ARG A 90 10.70 -1.93 -2.19
CA ARG A 90 10.30 -2.57 -3.46
C ARG A 90 10.00 -4.04 -3.24
N ASP A 91 10.91 -4.73 -2.56
CA ASP A 91 10.80 -6.17 -2.34
C ASP A 91 9.65 -6.50 -1.39
N ALA A 92 9.46 -5.75 -0.30
CA ALA A 92 8.33 -5.93 0.61
C ALA A 92 6.98 -5.62 -0.04
N ALA A 93 6.90 -4.55 -0.85
CA ALA A 93 5.71 -4.20 -1.63
C ALA A 93 5.33 -5.30 -2.61
N ARG A 94 6.32 -5.96 -3.24
CA ARG A 94 6.10 -7.06 -4.18
C ARG A 94 5.46 -8.27 -3.52
N VAL A 95 5.69 -8.50 -2.23
CA VAL A 95 5.19 -9.68 -1.51
C VAL A 95 4.20 -9.33 -0.39
N HIS A 96 3.67 -8.10 -0.34
CA HIS A 96 2.84 -7.64 0.79
C HIS A 96 1.61 -8.52 1.02
N ASP A 97 1.03 -9.03 -0.07
CA ASP A 97 -0.18 -9.84 -0.06
C ASP A 97 0.10 -11.36 -0.04
N ILE A 98 1.36 -11.81 0.10
CA ILE A 98 1.74 -13.24 0.03
C ILE A 98 0.98 -14.13 1.00
N GLY A 99 0.59 -13.57 2.16
CA GLY A 99 -0.15 -14.30 3.18
C GLY A 99 -1.59 -14.63 2.81
N LYS A 100 -2.14 -14.07 1.71
CA LYS A 100 -3.44 -14.47 1.18
C LYS A 100 -3.49 -15.94 0.78
N ILE A 101 -2.33 -16.60 0.62
CA ILE A 101 -2.26 -18.05 0.47
C ILE A 101 -3.03 -18.79 1.57
N GLY A 102 -3.09 -18.25 2.78
CA GLY A 102 -3.82 -18.84 3.90
C GLY A 102 -5.26 -18.38 4.08
N THR A 103 -5.81 -17.56 3.17
CA THR A 103 -7.21 -17.09 3.23
C THR A 103 -8.13 -18.08 2.52
N ASN A 104 -9.33 -18.33 3.06
CA ASN A 104 -10.34 -19.19 2.42
C ASN A 104 -10.81 -18.57 1.09
N ASP A 105 -10.97 -19.39 0.05
CA ASP A 105 -11.45 -18.94 -1.26
C ASP A 105 -12.83 -18.29 -1.20
N LEU A 106 -13.72 -18.78 -0.33
CA LEU A 106 -15.06 -18.19 -0.14
C LEU A 106 -15.00 -16.76 0.39
N VAL A 107 -13.94 -16.41 1.13
CA VAL A 107 -13.70 -15.05 1.63
C VAL A 107 -12.91 -14.24 0.61
N LEU A 108 -11.84 -14.81 0.06
CA LEU A 108 -10.95 -14.15 -0.90
C LEU A 108 -11.66 -13.77 -2.19
N LEU A 109 -12.55 -14.64 -2.69
CA LEU A 109 -13.23 -14.47 -3.98
C LEU A 109 -14.65 -13.95 -3.84
N LYS A 110 -15.08 -13.57 -2.62
CA LYS A 110 -16.47 -13.17 -2.36
C LYS A 110 -16.88 -11.98 -3.23
N PRO A 111 -17.99 -12.09 -4.00
CA PRO A 111 -18.55 -10.94 -4.70
C PRO A 111 -19.33 -10.07 -3.71
N GLY A 112 -18.79 -8.90 -3.38
CA GLY A 112 -19.44 -7.91 -2.53
C GLY A 112 -18.78 -7.71 -1.16
N PRO A 113 -19.47 -7.06 -0.21
CA PRO A 113 -18.88 -6.73 1.09
C PRO A 113 -18.65 -7.97 1.95
N LEU A 114 -17.53 -7.95 2.69
CA LEU A 114 -17.21 -8.95 3.71
C LEU A 114 -17.94 -8.61 5.02
N THR A 115 -18.49 -9.64 5.67
CA THR A 115 -18.96 -9.58 7.06
C THR A 115 -17.79 -9.35 8.02
N ASP A 116 -18.07 -8.96 9.27
CA ASP A 116 -17.00 -8.70 10.25
C ASP A 116 -16.10 -9.92 10.49
N GLU A 117 -16.64 -11.14 10.43
CA GLU A 117 -15.85 -12.36 10.57
C GLU A 117 -14.96 -12.61 9.35
N GLU A 118 -15.50 -12.45 8.15
CA GLU A 118 -14.75 -12.57 6.91
C GLU A 118 -13.66 -11.49 6.80
N GLN A 119 -13.93 -10.27 7.29
CA GLN A 119 -12.91 -9.24 7.41
C GLN A 119 -11.81 -9.63 8.39
N ARG A 120 -12.15 -10.18 9.57
CA ARG A 120 -11.16 -10.68 10.53
C ARG A 120 -10.30 -11.78 9.92
N GLU A 121 -10.89 -12.67 9.13
CA GLU A 121 -10.15 -13.70 8.40
C GLU A 121 -9.22 -13.08 7.35
N MET A 122 -9.73 -12.19 6.49
CA MET A 122 -8.95 -11.51 5.47
C MET A 122 -7.74 -10.79 6.07
N ARG A 123 -7.90 -10.09 7.20
CA ARG A 123 -6.82 -9.35 7.89
C ARG A 123 -5.65 -10.23 8.34
N ARG A 124 -5.86 -11.54 8.51
CA ARG A 124 -4.79 -12.48 8.92
C ARG A 124 -3.70 -12.63 7.87
N HIS A 125 -3.93 -12.24 6.61
CA HIS A 125 -2.90 -12.35 5.58
C HIS A 125 -1.62 -11.60 5.96
N ALA A 126 -1.69 -10.47 6.67
CA ALA A 126 -0.50 -9.75 7.12
C ALA A 126 0.36 -10.60 8.06
N GLU A 127 -0.27 -11.26 9.05
CA GLU A 127 0.43 -12.14 10.00
C GLU A 127 0.92 -13.44 9.35
N ILE A 128 0.14 -14.00 8.42
CA ILE A 128 0.53 -15.19 7.66
C ILE A 128 1.74 -14.87 6.78
N GLY A 129 1.71 -13.74 6.07
CA GLY A 129 2.81 -13.27 5.22
C GLY A 129 4.09 -13.05 6.02
N HIS A 130 3.99 -12.35 7.15
CA HIS A 130 5.12 -12.19 8.08
C HIS A 130 5.71 -13.54 8.52
N ARG A 131 4.87 -14.48 8.95
CA ARG A 131 5.30 -15.80 9.42
C ARG A 131 6.01 -16.60 8.33
N LEU A 132 5.57 -16.51 7.08
CA LEU A 132 6.19 -17.16 5.94
C LEU A 132 7.54 -16.52 5.64
N LEU A 133 7.58 -15.19 5.52
CA LEU A 133 8.77 -14.44 5.12
C LEU A 133 9.87 -14.45 6.19
N ARG A 134 9.53 -14.46 7.48
CA ARG A 134 10.54 -14.56 8.56
C ARG A 134 11.36 -15.86 8.55
N ARG A 135 10.93 -16.88 7.81
CA ARG A 135 11.70 -18.12 7.64
C ARG A 135 12.84 -17.96 6.63
N LEU A 136 12.83 -16.88 5.86
CA LEU A 136 13.82 -16.55 4.85
C LEU A 136 14.72 -15.42 5.39
N PRO A 137 16.02 -15.68 5.67
CA PRO A 137 16.93 -14.68 6.22
C PRO A 137 16.97 -13.35 5.46
N GLU A 138 16.88 -13.40 4.14
CA GLU A 138 16.87 -12.26 3.23
C GLU A 138 15.62 -11.36 3.35
N PHE A 139 14.56 -11.84 4.02
CA PHE A 139 13.30 -11.12 4.18
C PHE A 139 13.00 -10.70 5.62
N TRP A 140 13.92 -10.88 6.58
CA TRP A 140 13.63 -10.57 7.97
C TRP A 140 13.14 -9.13 8.19
N GLU A 141 13.80 -8.16 7.56
CA GLU A 141 13.38 -6.75 7.62
C GLU A 141 12.10 -6.52 6.81
N GLY A 142 11.99 -7.11 5.62
CA GLY A 142 10.83 -6.97 4.74
C GLY A 142 9.56 -7.56 5.36
N ALA A 143 9.68 -8.61 6.16
CA ALA A 143 8.57 -9.26 6.84
C ALA A 143 7.88 -8.30 7.80
N GLU A 144 8.60 -7.44 8.52
CA GLU A 144 7.99 -6.43 9.40
C GLU A 144 7.19 -5.38 8.62
N LEU A 145 7.64 -5.03 7.41
CA LEU A 145 6.89 -4.15 6.52
C LEU A 145 5.62 -4.84 6.01
N VAL A 146 5.72 -6.12 5.63
CA VAL A 146 4.55 -6.94 5.24
C VAL A 146 3.58 -7.11 6.39
N LEU A 147 4.03 -7.26 7.63
CA LEU A 147 3.13 -7.31 8.79
C LEU A 147 2.36 -5.99 8.96
N SER A 148 3.01 -4.87 8.64
CA SER A 148 2.55 -3.53 9.01
C SER A 148 1.91 -2.76 7.86
N HIS A 149 1.83 -3.31 6.65
CA HIS A 149 1.40 -2.54 5.47
C HIS A 149 -0.07 -2.05 5.54
N HIS A 150 -0.86 -2.57 6.47
CA HIS A 150 -2.21 -2.09 6.79
C HIS A 150 -2.32 -1.27 8.08
N GLU A 151 -1.19 -1.00 8.72
CA GLU A 151 -1.14 -0.06 9.82
C GLU A 151 -1.40 1.36 9.33
N ARG A 152 -1.94 2.21 10.22
CA ARG A 152 -2.33 3.58 9.90
C ARG A 152 -1.60 4.54 10.81
N HIS A 153 -1.19 5.68 10.28
CA HIS A 153 -0.50 6.72 11.05
C HIS A 153 -1.30 7.17 12.30
N ASP A 154 -2.63 7.14 12.24
CA ASP A 154 -3.56 7.45 13.34
C ASP A 154 -3.76 6.32 14.37
N GLY A 155 -3.16 5.14 14.16
CA GLY A 155 -3.31 3.97 15.04
C GLY A 155 -4.58 3.16 14.85
N ALA A 156 -5.44 3.51 13.88
CA ALA A 156 -6.67 2.75 13.58
C ALA A 156 -6.42 1.55 12.64
N GLY A 157 -5.15 1.25 12.36
CA GLY A 157 -4.74 0.14 11.50
C GLY A 157 -4.68 -1.20 12.21
N TYR A 158 -4.14 -2.20 11.52
CA TYR A 158 -3.96 -3.56 12.04
C TYR A 158 -2.64 -4.14 11.51
N PRO A 159 -2.08 -5.20 12.16
CA PRO A 159 -2.62 -5.95 13.30
C PRO A 159 -2.26 -5.42 14.69
N ARG A 160 -1.29 -4.51 14.82
CA ARG A 160 -0.74 -4.04 16.10
C ARG A 160 -1.31 -2.68 16.55
N GLY A 161 -1.87 -1.89 15.64
CA GLY A 161 -2.39 -0.56 15.96
C GLY A 161 -1.29 0.44 16.29
N LEU A 162 -0.15 0.33 15.58
CA LEU A 162 0.97 1.25 15.73
C LEU A 162 0.57 2.66 15.27
N LYS A 163 1.11 3.71 15.90
CA LYS A 163 0.74 5.09 15.60
C LYS A 163 1.95 6.01 15.46
N GLY A 164 1.77 7.10 14.71
CA GLY A 164 2.75 8.17 14.63
C GLY A 164 4.12 7.67 14.16
N ASP A 165 5.14 7.94 15.00
CA ASP A 165 6.52 7.59 14.75
C ASP A 165 6.87 6.12 15.02
N GLU A 166 5.96 5.35 15.63
CA GLU A 166 6.11 3.89 15.78
C GLU A 166 6.03 3.18 14.42
N LEU A 167 5.46 3.84 13.40
CA LEU A 167 5.35 3.32 12.05
C LEU A 167 6.49 3.81 11.16
N PRO A 168 7.34 2.92 10.62
CA PRO A 168 8.38 3.32 9.69
C PRO A 168 7.78 3.99 8.43
N VAL A 169 8.52 4.91 7.82
CA VAL A 169 8.03 5.65 6.63
C VAL A 169 7.75 4.71 5.46
N GLU A 170 8.51 3.62 5.38
CA GLU A 170 8.38 2.49 4.48
C GLU A 170 6.94 1.97 4.42
N VAL A 171 6.25 1.86 5.56
CA VAL A 171 4.84 1.43 5.63
C VAL A 171 3.90 2.43 4.96
N SER A 172 4.14 3.73 5.15
CA SER A 172 3.37 4.76 4.43
C SER A 172 3.64 4.71 2.93
N VAL A 173 4.88 4.43 2.51
CA VAL A 173 5.23 4.31 1.09
C VAL A 173 4.49 3.15 0.43
N ILE A 174 4.55 1.95 1.03
CA ILE A 174 3.89 0.75 0.49
C ILE A 174 2.38 0.93 0.47
N SER A 175 1.78 1.36 1.58
CA SER A 175 0.32 1.44 1.69
C SER A 175 -0.30 2.56 0.83
N VAL A 176 0.39 3.68 0.60
CA VAL A 176 -0.07 4.70 -0.37
C VAL A 176 -0.07 4.10 -1.78
N ALA A 177 1.01 3.40 -2.16
CA ALA A 177 1.13 2.78 -3.48
C ALA A 177 0.05 1.71 -3.72
N ASP A 178 -0.18 0.83 -2.73
CA ASP A 178 -1.22 -0.20 -2.76
C ASP A 178 -2.62 0.42 -2.89
N THR A 179 -2.92 1.44 -2.09
CA THR A 179 -4.21 2.14 -2.12
C THR A 179 -4.45 2.84 -3.46
N TYR A 180 -3.42 3.50 -4.01
CA TYR A 180 -3.51 4.10 -5.33
C TYR A 180 -3.79 3.06 -6.42
N ASP A 181 -3.05 1.94 -6.46
CA ASP A 181 -3.26 0.90 -7.46
C ASP A 181 -4.67 0.29 -7.34
N ALA A 182 -5.11 0.01 -6.11
CA ALA A 182 -6.43 -0.54 -5.83
C ALA A 182 -7.57 0.40 -6.27
N MET A 183 -7.38 1.72 -6.15
CA MET A 183 -8.37 2.71 -6.58
C MET A 183 -8.41 2.90 -8.10
N THR A 184 -7.26 2.82 -8.79
CA THR A 184 -7.11 3.18 -10.21
C THR A 184 -7.20 2.00 -11.17
N THR A 185 -7.04 0.78 -10.69
CA THR A 185 -7.14 -0.42 -11.51
C THR A 185 -8.60 -0.84 -11.70
N ASP A 186 -8.96 -1.19 -12.95
CA ASP A 186 -10.27 -1.77 -13.28
C ASP A 186 -10.43 -3.13 -12.58
N ARG A 187 -11.58 -3.34 -11.94
CA ARG A 187 -11.99 -4.61 -11.35
C ARG A 187 -13.25 -5.11 -12.06
N PRO A 188 -13.53 -6.43 -12.09
CA PRO A 188 -14.70 -6.99 -12.77
C PRO A 188 -16.04 -6.30 -12.44
N TYR A 189 -16.16 -5.74 -11.24
CA TYR A 189 -17.36 -5.05 -10.75
C TYR A 189 -17.26 -3.51 -10.71
N ARG A 190 -16.12 -2.91 -11.06
CA ARG A 190 -15.92 -1.45 -10.95
C ARG A 190 -14.77 -0.94 -11.81
N LYS A 191 -15.00 0.13 -12.58
CA LYS A 191 -13.91 0.86 -13.24
C LYS A 191 -13.00 1.56 -12.23
N GLY A 192 -11.73 1.69 -12.58
CA GLY A 192 -10.77 2.51 -11.85
C GLY A 192 -11.25 3.96 -11.72
N LEU A 193 -10.91 4.59 -10.61
CA LEU A 193 -11.27 5.98 -10.34
C LEU A 193 -10.42 6.93 -11.17
N ALA A 194 -11.02 8.05 -11.57
CA ALA A 194 -10.29 9.17 -12.14
C ALA A 194 -9.34 9.78 -11.10
N TRP A 195 -8.22 10.34 -11.58
CA TRP A 195 -7.18 10.92 -10.72
C TRP A 195 -7.72 11.95 -9.72
N ASP A 196 -8.66 12.81 -10.12
CA ASP A 196 -9.18 13.85 -9.23
C ASP A 196 -9.89 13.25 -8.00
N ALA A 197 -10.61 12.14 -8.18
CA ALA A 197 -11.26 11.42 -7.07
C ALA A 197 -10.22 10.71 -6.18
N VAL A 198 -9.20 10.11 -6.79
CA VAL A 198 -8.08 9.47 -6.06
C VAL A 198 -7.30 10.50 -5.24
N ARG A 199 -6.95 11.63 -5.86
CA ARG A 199 -6.25 12.74 -5.22
C ARG A 199 -7.05 13.30 -4.04
N ALA A 200 -8.36 13.46 -4.21
CA ALA A 200 -9.24 13.90 -3.12
C ALA A 200 -9.22 12.92 -1.93
N GLU A 201 -9.24 11.61 -2.18
CA GLU A 201 -9.14 10.60 -1.12
C GLU A 201 -7.77 10.61 -0.43
N LEU A 202 -6.69 10.72 -1.21
CA LEU A 202 -5.32 10.82 -0.67
C LEU A 202 -5.18 12.04 0.26
N VAL A 203 -5.69 13.20 -0.16
CA VAL A 203 -5.70 14.42 0.67
C VAL A 203 -6.56 14.25 1.91
N ARG A 204 -7.73 13.60 1.81
CA ARG A 204 -8.64 13.39 2.95
C ARG A 204 -8.05 12.51 4.06
N GLN A 205 -7.20 11.55 3.68
CA GLN A 205 -6.54 10.60 4.59
C GLN A 205 -5.10 11.00 4.95
N ARG A 206 -4.58 12.10 4.41
CA ARG A 206 -3.29 12.69 4.76
C ARG A 206 -3.21 12.94 6.27
N GLY A 207 -2.13 12.47 6.90
CA GLY A 207 -1.92 12.56 8.35
C GLY A 207 -2.80 11.62 9.18
N LYS A 208 -3.66 10.81 8.56
CA LYS A 208 -4.50 9.79 9.23
C LYS A 208 -4.05 8.40 8.85
N GLN A 209 -4.22 8.03 7.58
CA GLN A 209 -3.77 6.72 7.10
C GLN A 209 -2.25 6.71 6.92
N TRP A 210 -1.70 7.83 6.42
CA TRP A 210 -0.31 7.92 6.02
C TRP A 210 0.36 9.16 6.59
N ARG A 211 1.68 9.08 6.73
CA ARG A 211 2.52 10.25 7.00
C ARG A 211 2.33 11.29 5.89
N GLU A 212 2.19 12.55 6.28
CA GLU A 212 1.93 13.67 5.39
C GLU A 212 2.92 13.74 4.21
N ARG A 213 4.22 13.68 4.51
CA ARG A 213 5.29 13.77 3.51
C ARG A 213 5.21 12.67 2.44
N ALA A 214 4.77 11.47 2.81
CA ALA A 214 4.61 10.37 1.85
C ALA A 214 3.47 10.66 0.87
N VAL A 215 2.33 11.17 1.37
CA VAL A 215 1.18 11.54 0.54
C VAL A 215 1.51 12.71 -0.37
N ASP A 216 2.11 13.77 0.16
CA ASP A 216 2.44 14.97 -0.61
C ASP A 216 3.41 14.62 -1.74
N SER A 217 4.47 13.86 -1.43
CA SER A 217 5.44 13.41 -2.43
C SER A 217 4.80 12.50 -3.49
N PHE A 218 3.85 11.64 -3.09
CA PHE A 218 3.15 10.77 -4.03
C PHE A 218 2.23 11.55 -4.97
N ILE A 219 1.47 12.52 -4.46
CA ILE A 219 0.60 13.37 -5.28
C ILE A 219 1.42 14.14 -6.30
N GLU A 220 2.51 14.79 -5.87
CA GLU A 220 3.39 15.52 -6.79
C GLU A 220 4.00 14.61 -7.87
N MET A 221 4.44 13.42 -7.47
CA MET A 221 4.98 12.41 -8.38
C MET A 221 3.98 12.08 -9.50
N ILE A 222 2.73 11.77 -9.14
CA ILE A 222 1.68 11.45 -10.12
C ILE A 222 1.27 12.68 -10.94
N ASP A 223 1.19 13.87 -10.34
CA ASP A 223 0.87 15.11 -11.05
C ASP A 223 1.93 15.46 -12.11
N GLU A 224 3.21 15.23 -11.82
CA GLU A 224 4.32 15.36 -12.79
C GLU A 224 4.20 14.37 -13.95
N GLU A 225 4.00 13.08 -13.66
CA GLU A 225 3.85 12.04 -14.68
C GLU A 225 2.69 12.33 -15.62
N ARG A 226 1.55 12.76 -15.07
CA ARG A 226 0.36 13.10 -15.86
C ARG A 226 0.57 14.34 -16.71
N ARG A 227 1.35 15.32 -16.24
CA ARG A 227 1.74 16.48 -17.05
C ARG A 227 2.64 16.06 -18.20
N ASN A 228 3.64 15.23 -17.94
CA ASN A 228 4.57 14.75 -18.97
C ASN A 228 3.86 13.93 -20.05
N ALA A 229 2.97 13.01 -19.65
CA ALA A 229 2.17 12.22 -20.59
C ALA A 229 1.21 13.05 -21.45
N ARG A 230 0.78 14.22 -20.99
CA ARG A 230 -0.03 15.18 -21.79
C ARG A 230 0.81 15.94 -22.81
N ILE A 231 2.08 16.19 -22.52
CA ILE A 231 3.01 16.87 -23.43
C ILE A 231 3.43 15.91 -24.56
N GLU A 232 3.63 14.63 -24.24
CA GLU A 232 4.07 13.62 -25.22
C GLU A 232 2.96 13.16 -26.17
N ARG A 233 1.68 13.43 -25.88
CA ARG A 233 0.56 13.16 -26.79
C ARG A 233 0.27 14.41 -27.64
N PRO A 234 0.64 14.46 -28.93
CA PRO A 234 0.32 15.61 -29.77
C PRO A 234 -1.20 15.80 -29.83
N GLN A 235 -1.64 17.06 -29.68
CA GLN A 235 -3.04 17.43 -29.89
C GLN A 235 -3.46 17.01 -31.30
N PRO A 236 -4.65 16.43 -31.50
CA PRO A 236 -5.15 16.20 -32.85
C PRO A 236 -5.21 17.55 -33.56
N THR A 237 -4.50 17.66 -34.69
CA THR A 237 -4.56 18.83 -35.55
C THR A 237 -6.03 19.10 -35.87
N PRO A 238 -6.54 20.35 -35.70
CA PRO A 238 -7.91 20.64 -36.09
C PRO A 238 -8.08 20.27 -37.56
N ALA A 239 -9.14 19.50 -37.86
CA ALA A 239 -9.45 19.08 -39.21
C ALA A 239 -9.54 20.33 -40.13
N PRO A 240 -9.00 20.26 -41.36
CA PRO A 240 -9.07 21.39 -42.27
C PRO A 240 -10.54 21.79 -42.47
N VAL A 241 -10.85 23.04 -42.13
CA VAL A 241 -12.16 23.64 -42.37
C VAL A 241 -12.37 23.63 -43.87
N GLN A 242 -13.30 22.79 -44.35
CA GLN A 242 -13.68 22.81 -45.76
C GLN A 242 -14.30 24.18 -46.06
N PRO A 243 -13.84 24.89 -47.10
CA PRO A 243 -14.48 26.14 -47.50
C PRO A 243 -15.92 25.85 -47.92
N ALA A 244 -16.86 26.64 -47.37
CA ALA A 244 -18.25 26.61 -47.77
C ALA A 244 -18.38 26.93 -49.27
N ALA A 245 -19.21 26.16 -49.97
CA ALA A 245 -19.49 26.26 -51.39
C ALA A 245 -20.18 27.58 -51.78
#